data_AF-A0A7X7BFA7-F1
#
_entry.id   AF-A0A7X7BFA7-F1
#
_cell.length_a   1.000
_cell.length_b   1.000
_cell.length_c   1.000
_cell.angle_alpha   90.00
_cell.angle_beta   90.00
_cell.angle_gamma   90.00
#
_symmetry.space_group_name_H-M   'P 1'
#
loop_
_entity.id
_entity.type
_entity.pdbx_description
1 polymer ?
#
loop_
_entity_poly.entity_id
_entity_poly.type
_entity_poly.pdbx_seq_one_letter_code
_entity_poly.pdbx_strand_id
1 'polypeptide(L)'
;MAYSKRIPPIKIKLNVDEYNKLLEILENMIDSDNENYSNKSSKMKDKLLRYSVPITEEDGTTIVDMRFYNNEIVDLFMILFYEIGNIPINTNYYEVLLSVREKIKKSKMSEE
;
A
#
# COMPACT_ATOMS: atom_id res chain seq x y z
N MET A 1 -0.08 19.44 27.53
CA MET A 1 0.84 18.52 26.83
C MET A 1 0.69 18.77 25.35
N ALA A 2 1.71 19.32 24.69
CA ALA A 2 1.71 19.39 23.23
C ALA A 2 1.75 17.95 22.72
N TYR A 3 0.62 17.47 22.17
CA TYR A 3 0.62 16.26 21.36
C TYR A 3 1.52 16.55 20.17
N SER A 4 2.81 16.24 20.30
CA SER A 4 3.71 16.15 19.16
C SER A 4 3.03 15.19 18.19
N LYS A 5 2.54 15.70 17.06
CA LYS A 5 2.03 14.88 15.97
C LYS A 5 3.20 14.00 15.55
N ARG A 6 3.24 12.78 16.08
CA ARG A 6 4.32 11.82 15.84
C ARG A 6 4.44 11.63 14.34
N ILE A 7 5.63 11.82 13.79
CA ILE A 7 5.89 11.61 12.37
C ILE A 7 5.38 10.21 12.01
N PRO A 8 4.58 10.05 10.92
CA PRO A 8 4.04 8.73 10.60
C PRO A 8 5.18 7.73 10.38
N PRO A 9 5.08 6.53 10.99
CA PRO A 9 6.22 5.61 11.12
C PRO A 9 6.56 4.86 9.83
N ILE A 10 5.59 4.68 8.94
CA ILE A 10 5.79 3.95 7.68
C ILE A 10 6.28 4.93 6.65
N LYS A 11 7.44 4.64 6.05
CA LYS A 11 8.07 5.45 5.01
C LYS A 11 8.09 4.66 3.70
N ILE A 12 7.62 5.28 2.63
CA ILE A 12 7.64 4.72 1.27
C ILE A 12 8.25 5.77 0.35
N LYS A 13 9.18 5.35 -0.50
CA LYS A 13 9.74 6.18 -1.57
C LYS A 13 9.23 5.65 -2.90
N LEU A 14 8.69 6.54 -3.73
CA LEU A 14 8.27 6.22 -5.09
C LEU A 14 9.03 7.12 -6.08
N ASN A 15 9.24 6.64 -7.30
CA ASN A 15 9.62 7.57 -8.38
C ASN A 15 8.41 8.41 -8.82
N VAL A 16 8.64 9.43 -9.65
CA VAL A 16 7.58 10.35 -10.10
C VAL A 16 6.44 9.63 -10.84
N ASP A 17 6.76 8.66 -11.68
CA ASP A 17 5.76 7.90 -12.44
C ASP A 17 4.89 7.03 -11.51
N GLU A 18 5.50 6.33 -10.57
CA GLU A 18 4.79 5.54 -9.55
C GLU A 18 3.91 6.41 -8.64
N TYR A 19 4.39 7.59 -8.25
CA TYR A 19 3.62 8.53 -7.46
C TYR A 19 2.38 9.03 -8.21
N ASN A 20 2.53 9.37 -9.50
CA ASN A 20 1.41 9.79 -10.33
C ASN A 20 0.40 8.66 -10.52
N LYS A 21 0.86 7.43 -10.80
CA LYS A 21 -0.01 6.25 -10.89
C LYS A 21 -0.80 6.01 -9.61
N LEU A 22 -0.17 6.18 -8.45
CA LEU A 22 -0.84 6.05 -7.17
C LEU A 22 -1.95 7.09 -7.02
N LEU A 23 -1.69 8.36 -7.35
CA LEU A 23 -2.72 9.40 -7.25
C LEU A 23 -3.84 9.21 -8.26
N GLU A 24 -3.55 8.69 -9.45
CA GLU A 24 -4.55 8.37 -10.46
C GLU A 24 -5.49 7.25 -9.97
N ILE A 25 -4.94 6.19 -9.35
CA ILE A 25 -5.75 5.13 -8.74
C ILE A 25 -6.65 5.71 -7.64
N LEU A 26 -6.09 6.57 -6.77
CA LEU A 26 -6.87 7.21 -5.72
C LEU A 26 -7.97 8.10 -6.31
N GLU A 27 -7.70 8.82 -7.40
CA GLU A 27 -8.69 9.64 -8.09
C GLU A 27 -9.84 8.81 -8.65
N ASN A 28 -9.53 7.75 -9.38
CA ASN A 28 -10.54 6.85 -9.95
C ASN A 28 -11.43 6.21 -8.87
N MET A 29 -10.86 5.97 -7.70
CA MET A 29 -11.57 5.40 -6.56
C MET A 29 -12.47 6.39 -5.82
N ILE A 30 -12.30 7.70 -5.99
CA ILE A 30 -13.18 8.72 -5.40
C ILE A 30 -14.59 8.61 -5.96
N ASP A 31 -14.74 8.26 -7.24
CA ASP A 31 -16.05 8.11 -7.89
C ASP A 31 -16.60 6.67 -7.80
N SER A 32 -15.97 5.79 -7.01
CA SER A 32 -16.44 4.42 -6.85
C SER A 32 -17.76 4.34 -6.10
N ASP A 33 -18.60 3.35 -6.46
CA ASP A 33 -19.89 3.05 -5.80
C ASP A 33 -19.73 2.69 -4.30
N ASN A 34 -18.50 2.41 -3.86
CA ASN A 34 -18.18 2.10 -2.48
C ASN A 34 -17.85 3.39 -1.71
N GLU A 35 -18.86 3.97 -1.06
CA GLU A 35 -18.75 5.23 -0.30
C GLU A 35 -17.60 5.23 0.73
N ASN A 36 -17.29 4.08 1.33
CA ASN A 36 -16.17 3.97 2.27
C ASN A 36 -14.82 4.16 1.57
N TYR A 37 -14.61 3.50 0.42
CA TYR A 37 -13.37 3.65 -0.35
C TYR A 37 -13.28 4.98 -1.08
N SER A 38 -14.39 5.52 -1.56
CA SER A 38 -14.46 6.89 -2.07
C SER A 38 -13.92 7.91 -1.05
N ASN A 39 -14.50 7.90 0.16
CA ASN A 39 -14.10 8.82 1.23
C ASN A 39 -12.65 8.63 1.69
N LYS A 40 -12.18 7.38 1.77
CA LYS A 40 -10.78 7.08 2.14
C LYS A 40 -9.81 7.53 1.06
N SER A 41 -10.15 7.32 -0.21
CA SER A 41 -9.31 7.68 -1.35
C SER A 41 -9.15 9.19 -1.46
N SER A 42 -10.25 9.95 -1.32
CA SER A 42 -10.22 11.42 -1.28
C SER A 42 -9.30 11.94 -0.17
N LYS A 43 -9.48 11.47 1.07
CA LYS A 43 -8.63 11.87 2.21
C LYS A 43 -7.17 11.48 2.00
N MET A 44 -6.90 10.32 1.42
CA MET A 44 -5.55 9.84 1.13
C MET A 44 -4.87 10.72 0.08
N LYS A 45 -5.56 11.01 -1.03
CA LYS A 45 -5.06 11.88 -2.10
C LYS A 45 -4.68 13.26 -1.56
N ASP A 46 -5.58 13.90 -0.82
CA ASP A 46 -5.34 15.22 -0.21
C ASP A 46 -4.12 15.22 0.71
N LYS A 47 -4.00 14.17 1.52
CA LYS A 47 -2.86 14.01 2.42
C LYS A 47 -1.55 13.84 1.65
N LEU A 48 -1.52 12.98 0.63
CA LEU A 48 -0.32 12.73 -0.16
C LEU A 48 0.14 13.99 -0.89
N LEU A 49 -0.78 14.74 -1.50
CA LEU A 49 -0.47 16.02 -2.14
C LEU A 49 0.09 17.06 -1.15
N ARG A 50 -0.38 17.05 0.10
CA ARG A 50 0.01 18.04 1.11
C ARG A 50 1.32 17.71 1.83
N TYR A 51 1.59 16.44 2.08
CA TYR A 51 2.65 16.02 3.01
C TYR A 51 3.75 15.16 2.39
N SER A 52 3.61 14.74 1.13
CA SER A 52 4.70 14.05 0.43
C SER A 52 5.82 15.03 0.09
N VAL A 53 7.06 14.58 0.17
CA VAL A 53 8.25 15.42 0.00
C VAL A 53 9.03 14.96 -1.23
N PRO A 54 9.16 15.78 -2.29
CA PRO A 54 10.06 15.46 -3.38
C PRO A 54 11.51 15.58 -2.90
N ILE A 55 12.34 14.59 -3.24
CA ILE A 55 13.76 14.54 -2.91
C ILE A 55 14.52 14.27 -4.21
N THR A 56 15.49 15.12 -4.52
CA THR A 56 16.44 14.89 -5.59
C THR A 56 17.61 14.09 -5.03
N GLU A 57 17.86 12.90 -5.59
CA GLU A 57 19.01 12.07 -5.23
C GLU A 57 20.27 12.54 -5.97
N GLU A 58 21.44 12.02 -5.57
CA GLU A 58 22.76 12.46 -6.06
C GLU A 58 22.95 12.25 -7.57
N ASP A 59 22.24 11.29 -8.15
CA ASP A 59 22.22 10.98 -9.58
C ASP A 59 21.29 11.88 -10.41
N GLY A 60 20.63 12.85 -9.76
CA GLY A 60 19.67 13.76 -10.37
C GLY A 60 18.26 13.18 -10.51
N THR A 61 18.02 11.93 -10.10
CA THR A 61 16.67 11.36 -10.08
C THR A 61 15.84 12.02 -8.98
N THR A 62 14.54 12.21 -9.27
CA THR A 62 13.59 12.73 -8.28
C THR A 62 12.73 11.59 -7.78
N ILE A 63 12.71 11.43 -6.46
CA ILE A 63 11.83 10.50 -5.75
C ILE A 63 10.85 11.30 -4.89
N VAL A 64 9.73 10.69 -4.54
CA VAL A 64 8.73 11.24 -3.64
C VAL A 64 8.71 10.41 -2.36
N ASP A 65 9.06 11.04 -1.24
CA ASP A 65 9.02 10.46 0.10
C ASP A 65 7.63 10.66 0.71
N MET A 66 6.94 9.55 0.96
CA MET A 66 5.61 9.50 1.53
C MET A 66 5.63 8.82 2.89
N ARG A 67 4.77 9.28 3.80
CA ARG A 67 4.66 8.74 5.16
C ARG A 67 3.24 8.40 5.55
N PHE A 68 3.06 7.24 6.17
CA PHE A 68 1.76 6.70 6.58
C PHE A 68 1.76 6.27 8.05
N TYR A 69 0.61 6.45 8.69
CA TYR A 69 0.23 5.75 9.90
C TYR A 69 -0.21 4.32 9.54
N ASN A 70 -0.22 3.43 10.53
CA ASN A 70 -0.53 2.02 10.30
C ASN A 70 -1.94 1.80 9.75
N ASN A 71 -2.92 2.59 10.16
CA ASN A 71 -4.28 2.51 9.61
C ASN A 71 -4.35 2.99 8.16
N GLU A 72 -3.64 4.06 7.82
CA GLU A 72 -3.63 4.63 6.47
C GLU A 72 -3.00 3.68 5.44
N ILE A 73 -1.92 2.98 5.82
CA ILE A 73 -1.34 2.01 4.89
C ILE A 73 -2.28 0.82 4.65
N VAL A 74 -3.03 0.40 5.67
CA VAL A 74 -4.04 -0.67 5.55
C VAL A 74 -5.16 -0.19 4.63
N ASP A 75 -5.64 1.04 4.82
CA ASP A 75 -6.65 1.63 3.95
C ASP A 75 -6.18 1.71 2.50
N LEU A 76 -4.94 2.16 2.27
CA LEU A 76 -4.35 2.21 0.94
C LEU A 76 -4.28 0.81 0.31
N PHE A 77 -3.82 -0.18 1.06
CA PHE A 77 -3.74 -1.55 0.58
C PHE A 77 -5.11 -2.11 0.19
N MET A 78 -6.15 -1.87 0.99
CA MET A 78 -7.50 -2.31 0.66
C MET A 78 -8.08 -1.61 -0.58
N ILE A 79 -7.81 -0.31 -0.75
CA ILE A 79 -8.20 0.45 -1.94
C ILE A 79 -7.53 -0.15 -3.19
N LEU A 80 -6.21 -0.38 -3.13
CA LEU A 80 -5.47 -0.99 -4.24
C LEU A 80 -6.01 -2.39 -4.58
N PHE A 81 -6.29 -3.22 -3.57
CA PHE A 81 -6.84 -4.56 -3.76
C PHE A 81 -8.24 -4.55 -4.39
N TYR A 82 -9.06 -3.57 -4.04
CA TYR A 82 -10.38 -3.40 -4.61
C TYR A 82 -10.30 -3.02 -6.09
N GLU A 83 -9.43 -2.07 -6.43
CA GLU A 83 -9.23 -1.62 -7.82
C GLU A 83 -8.70 -2.76 -8.71
N ILE A 84 -7.77 -3.56 -8.20
CA ILE A 84 -7.22 -4.72 -8.95
C ILE A 84 -8.08 -5.98 -8.85
N GLY A 85 -9.28 -5.91 -8.28
CA GLY A 85 -10.10 -7.08 -7.94
C GLY A 85 -10.44 -8.03 -9.10
N ASN A 86 -10.27 -7.57 -10.35
CA ASN A 86 -10.53 -8.34 -11.56
C ASN A 86 -9.30 -9.06 -12.14
N ILE A 87 -8.30 -9.40 -11.31
CA ILE A 87 -7.18 -10.24 -11.75
C ILE A 87 -7.65 -11.71 -11.88
N PRO A 88 -7.49 -12.36 -13.05
CA PRO A 88 -7.87 -13.75 -13.22
C PRO A 88 -7.00 -14.67 -12.36
N ILE A 89 -7.64 -15.57 -11.61
CA ILE A 89 -6.97 -16.55 -10.76
C ILE A 89 -6.83 -17.86 -11.54
N ASN A 90 -5.61 -18.16 -11.97
CA ASN A 90 -5.30 -19.40 -12.70
C ASN A 90 -4.82 -20.55 -11.80
N THR A 91 -4.55 -20.27 -10.52
CA THR A 91 -3.99 -21.25 -9.58
C THR A 91 -4.61 -21.05 -8.20
N ASN A 92 -5.00 -22.14 -7.54
CA ASN A 92 -5.47 -22.11 -6.17
C ASN A 92 -4.28 -21.94 -5.20
N TYR A 93 -3.84 -20.70 -4.99
CA TYR A 93 -2.72 -20.38 -4.12
C TYR A 93 -2.98 -20.71 -2.64
N TYR A 94 -4.25 -20.88 -2.23
CA TYR A 94 -4.58 -21.33 -0.88
C TYR A 94 -4.17 -22.79 -0.66
N GLU A 95 -4.43 -23.69 -1.62
CA GLU A 95 -3.96 -25.07 -1.55
C GLU A 95 -2.43 -25.15 -1.58
N VAL A 96 -1.78 -24.33 -2.42
CA VAL A 96 -0.32 -24.23 -2.43
C VAL A 96 0.20 -23.82 -1.06
N LEU A 97 -0.41 -22.82 -0.40
CA LEU A 97 -0.05 -22.41 0.96
C LEU A 97 -0.17 -23.56 1.96
N LEU A 98 -1.26 -24.32 1.93
CA LEU A 98 -1.45 -25.48 2.81
C LEU A 98 -0.33 -26.51 2.61
N SER A 99 -0.02 -26.83 1.35
CA SER A 99 1.05 -27.79 1.03
C SER A 99 2.43 -27.33 1.53
N VAL A 100 2.74 -26.04 1.42
CA VAL A 100 3.99 -25.45 1.93
C VAL A 100 4.05 -25.52 3.45
N ARG A 101 2.93 -25.22 4.14
CA ARG A 101 2.86 -25.30 5.61
C ARG A 101 3.05 -26.73 6.12
N GLU A 102 2.48 -27.72 5.43
CA GLU A 102 2.69 -29.12 5.76
C GLU A 102 4.15 -29.55 5.59
N LYS A 103 4.81 -29.11 4.51
CA LYS A 103 6.24 -29.38 4.29
C LYS A 103 7.10 -28.79 5.40
N ILE A 104 6.86 -27.53 5.78
CA ILE A 104 7.58 -26.86 6.89
C ILE A 104 7.36 -27.60 8.22
N LYS A 105 6.15 -28.12 8.45
CA LYS A 105 5.85 -28.89 9.67
C LYS A 105 6.63 -30.21 9.69
N LYS A 106 6.65 -30.94 8.56
CA LYS A 106 7.38 -32.21 8.44
C LYS A 106 8.89 -32.04 8.58
N SER A 107 9.48 -30.99 8.00
CA SER A 107 10.92 -30.74 8.10
C SER A 107 11.36 -30.46 9.55
N LYS A 108 10.55 -29.70 10.30
CA LYS A 108 10.82 -29.44 11.72
C LYS A 108 10.73 -30.69 12.60
N MET A 109 9.87 -31.65 12.25
CA MET A 109 9.72 -32.91 12.98
C MET A 109 10.80 -33.94 12.66
N SER A 110 11.52 -33.80 11.53
CA SER A 110 12.62 -34.70 11.14
C SER A 110 14.00 -34.23 11.63
N GLU A 111 14.09 -33.01 12.16
CA GLU A 111 15.30 -32.44 12.75
C GLU A 111 15.36 -32.62 14.28
N GLU A 112 14.31 -33.19 14.89
CA GLU A 112 14.23 -33.66 16.28
C GLU A 112 14.42 -35.19 16.33
#